data_AF-A0A7J4PQS2-F1
#
_entry.id   AF-A0A7J4PQS2-F1
#
_cell.length_a   1.000
_cell.length_b   1.000
_cell.length_c   1.000
_cell.angle_alpha   90.00
_cell.angle_beta   90.00
_cell.angle_gamma   90.00
#
_symmetry.space_group_name_H-M   'P 1'
#
loop_
_entity.id
_entity.type
_entity.pdbx_description
1 polymer ?
#
loop_
_entity_poly.entity_id
_entity_poly.type
_entity_poly.pdbx_seq_one_letter_code
_entity_poly.pdbx_strand_id
1 'polypeptide(L)'
;MRLSMDLELQDIPGQLMQSLEPFKEYKGNIISVVHHRDRKTPRGTVPVQIVFEIDPSNIDNVKKHLEKNGIVVVRAGEDRFIEEVSVLLIGHVVHTDLGDTINRIDSTGFAEVEDLSLRMPGIDEPSSAYMRIRATGKEEIGTSLSILRKVGAEKDLLVIEPIEAEKI
;
A
#
# COMPACT_ATOMS: atom_id res chain seq x y z
N MET A 1 4.47 -13.76 9.54
CA MET A 1 4.47 -12.40 8.95
C MET A 1 3.83 -12.48 7.59
N ARG A 2 2.92 -11.56 7.25
CA ARG A 2 2.25 -11.54 5.94
C ARG A 2 3.12 -10.79 4.92
N LEU A 3 3.28 -11.41 3.75
CA LEU A 3 4.18 -10.98 2.69
C LEU A 3 3.47 -11.09 1.35
N SER A 4 3.91 -10.26 0.41
CA SER A 4 3.50 -10.30 -0.98
C SER A 4 4.72 -10.45 -1.87
N MET A 5 4.57 -11.30 -2.88
CA MET A 5 5.61 -11.58 -3.86
C MET A 5 5.03 -11.54 -5.26
N ASP A 6 5.63 -10.71 -6.10
CA ASP A 6 5.36 -10.62 -7.52
C ASP A 6 6.33 -11.53 -8.27
N LEU A 7 5.77 -12.51 -8.98
CA LEU A 7 6.50 -13.52 -9.75
C LEU A 7 6.23 -13.34 -11.23
N GLU A 8 7.24 -13.64 -12.04
CA GLU A 8 7.08 -13.83 -13.48
C GLU A 8 7.23 -15.31 -13.83
N LEU A 9 6.14 -15.91 -14.31
CA LEU A 9 6.08 -17.31 -14.70
C LEU A 9 6.15 -17.46 -16.21
N GLN A 10 6.78 -18.52 -16.70
CA GLN A 10 6.65 -18.91 -18.10
C GLN A 10 5.22 -19.39 -18.40
N ASP A 11 4.72 -19.10 -19.60
CA ASP A 11 3.41 -19.55 -20.09
C ASP A 11 3.47 -21.03 -20.54
N ILE A 12 3.83 -21.92 -19.60
CA ILE A 12 3.90 -23.37 -19.79
C ILE A 12 3.09 -24.11 -18.72
N PRO A 13 2.51 -25.29 -19.05
CA PRO A 13 1.76 -26.07 -18.08
C PRO A 13 2.60 -26.46 -16.86
N GLY A 14 2.02 -26.35 -15.66
CA GLY A 14 2.66 -26.73 -14.40
C GLY A 14 3.50 -25.64 -13.72
N GLN A 15 3.73 -24.49 -14.38
CA GLN A 15 4.60 -23.44 -13.83
C GLN A 15 4.05 -22.81 -12.53
N LEU A 16 2.72 -22.62 -12.45
CA LEU A 16 2.08 -22.15 -11.23
C LEU A 16 2.21 -23.16 -10.09
N MET A 17 2.20 -24.45 -10.38
CA MET A 17 2.37 -25.48 -9.34
C MET A 17 3.79 -25.44 -8.79
N GLN A 18 4.80 -25.33 -9.67
CA GLN A 18 6.21 -25.20 -9.28
C GLN A 18 6.49 -23.93 -8.46
N SER A 19 5.76 -22.85 -8.69
CA SER A 19 5.92 -21.64 -7.88
C SER A 19 5.34 -21.77 -6.48
N LEU A 20 4.39 -22.67 -6.25
CA LEU A 20 3.75 -22.87 -4.94
C LEU A 20 4.45 -23.92 -4.07
N GLU A 21 5.23 -24.83 -4.66
CA GLU A 21 6.01 -25.86 -3.94
C GLU A 21 6.88 -25.34 -2.79
N PRO A 22 7.71 -24.28 -2.97
CA PRO A 22 8.56 -23.81 -1.88
C PRO A 22 7.77 -23.29 -0.68
N PHE A 23 6.60 -22.68 -0.90
CA PHE A 23 5.75 -22.24 0.21
C PHE A 23 5.24 -23.43 1.04
N LYS A 24 4.93 -24.56 0.38
CA LYS A 24 4.57 -25.80 1.09
C LYS A 24 5.75 -26.35 1.90
N GLU A 25 6.94 -26.40 1.32
CA GLU A 25 8.15 -26.95 1.95
C GLU A 25 8.57 -26.14 3.19
N TYR A 26 8.54 -24.81 3.09
CA TYR A 26 8.95 -23.91 4.16
C TYR A 26 7.80 -23.50 5.10
N LYS A 27 6.68 -24.26 5.09
CA LYS A 27 5.51 -24.05 5.95
C LYS A 27 4.88 -22.65 5.83
N GLY A 28 4.92 -22.07 4.63
CA GLY A 28 4.20 -20.85 4.29
C GLY A 28 2.71 -21.13 4.07
N ASN A 29 1.85 -20.32 4.69
CA ASN A 29 0.40 -20.34 4.48
C ASN A 29 0.05 -19.37 3.35
N ILE A 30 -0.50 -19.87 2.24
CA ILE A 30 -0.88 -19.02 1.10
C ILE A 30 -2.29 -18.46 1.36
N ILE A 31 -2.42 -17.14 1.32
CA ILE A 31 -3.68 -16.43 1.54
C ILE A 31 -4.37 -16.16 0.20
N SER A 32 -3.63 -15.70 -0.81
CA SER A 32 -4.18 -15.34 -2.12
C SER A 32 -3.15 -15.56 -3.22
N VAL A 33 -3.65 -15.94 -4.40
CA VAL A 33 -2.87 -16.04 -5.63
C VAL A 33 -3.66 -15.35 -6.72
N VAL A 34 -3.09 -14.31 -7.34
CA VAL A 34 -3.68 -13.57 -8.44
C VAL A 34 -2.86 -13.81 -9.70
N HIS A 35 -3.48 -14.41 -10.71
CA HIS A 35 -2.85 -14.77 -11.97
C HIS A 35 -3.37 -13.88 -13.11
N HIS A 36 -2.52 -12.99 -13.63
CA HIS A 36 -2.91 -12.05 -14.67
C HIS A 36 -2.66 -12.60 -16.07
N ARG A 37 -3.41 -13.62 -16.48
CA ARG A 37 -3.20 -14.31 -17.77
C ARG A 37 -3.28 -13.39 -18.99
N ASP A 38 -4.11 -12.34 -18.92
CA ASP A 38 -4.33 -11.39 -20.02
C ASP A 38 -3.23 -10.33 -20.14
N ARG A 39 -2.33 -10.25 -19.16
CA ARG A 39 -1.15 -9.38 -19.21
C ARG A 39 0.09 -10.23 -19.42
N LYS A 40 0.72 -10.08 -20.59
CA LYS A 40 2.07 -10.61 -20.82
C LYS A 40 3.06 -9.49 -20.56
N THR A 41 4.11 -9.79 -19.80
CA THR A 41 5.24 -8.87 -19.67
C THR A 41 5.96 -8.74 -21.03
N PRO A 42 6.82 -7.73 -21.23
CA PRO A 42 7.65 -7.63 -22.43
C PRO A 42 8.53 -8.87 -22.70
N ARG A 43 8.76 -9.69 -21.67
CA ARG A 43 9.52 -10.95 -21.73
C ARG A 43 8.65 -12.17 -22.08
N GLY A 44 7.34 -11.99 -22.31
CA GLY A 44 6.41 -13.07 -22.60
C GLY A 44 6.05 -13.94 -21.40
N THR A 45 6.39 -13.49 -20.18
CA THR A 45 6.02 -14.16 -18.91
C THR A 45 4.65 -13.69 -18.42
N VAL A 46 3.99 -14.53 -17.63
CA VAL A 46 2.71 -14.24 -16.97
C VAL A 46 3.00 -13.75 -15.54
N PRO A 47 2.59 -12.53 -15.17
CA PRO A 47 2.77 -12.02 -13.83
C PRO A 47 1.77 -12.68 -12.87
N VAL A 48 2.29 -13.10 -11.72
CA VAL A 48 1.54 -13.75 -10.64
C VAL A 48 1.89 -13.09 -9.33
N GLN A 49 0.87 -12.58 -8.65
CA GLN A 49 1.02 -12.06 -7.29
C GLN A 49 0.61 -13.13 -6.30
N ILE A 50 1.46 -13.39 -5.30
CA ILE A 50 1.19 -14.34 -4.22
C ILE A 50 1.26 -13.60 -2.90
N VAL A 51 0.20 -13.73 -2.11
CA VAL A 51 0.14 -13.25 -0.73
C VAL A 51 0.17 -14.44 0.21
N PHE A 52 1.09 -14.42 1.17
CA PHE A 52 1.35 -15.57 2.05
C PHE A 52 1.86 -15.13 3.43
N GLU A 53 1.72 -16.02 4.40
CA GLU A 53 2.27 -15.89 5.74
C GLU A 53 3.39 -16.92 5.94
N ILE A 54 4.55 -16.47 6.39
CA ILE A 54 5.68 -17.35 6.70
C ILE A 54 6.49 -16.83 7.89
N ASP A 55 7.32 -17.70 8.47
CA ASP A 55 8.41 -17.30 9.36
C ASP A 55 9.44 -16.46 8.58
N PRO A 56 9.81 -15.26 9.06
CA PRO A 56 10.78 -14.39 8.39
C PRO A 56 12.12 -15.07 8.06
N SER A 57 12.54 -16.01 8.92
CA SER A 57 13.80 -16.77 8.76
C SER A 57 13.83 -17.64 7.51
N ASN A 58 12.66 -17.94 6.93
CA ASN A 58 12.52 -18.82 5.76
C ASN A 58 12.35 -18.06 4.44
N ILE A 59 12.19 -16.73 4.46
CA ILE A 59 11.94 -15.93 3.24
C ILE A 59 13.08 -16.11 2.22
N ASP A 60 14.33 -16.04 2.69
CA ASP A 60 15.49 -16.17 1.81
C ASP A 60 15.61 -17.58 1.22
N ASN A 61 15.17 -18.60 1.95
CA ASN A 61 15.15 -19.98 1.45
C ASN A 61 14.06 -20.17 0.38
N VAL A 62 12.88 -19.56 0.56
CA VAL A 62 11.82 -19.52 -0.45
C VAL A 62 12.31 -18.84 -1.73
N LYS A 63 12.94 -17.65 -1.62
CA LYS A 63 13.50 -16.93 -2.77
C LYS A 63 14.51 -17.76 -3.55
N LYS A 64 15.49 -18.36 -2.85
CA LYS A 64 16.50 -19.22 -3.47
C LYS A 64 15.89 -20.44 -4.16
N HIS A 65 14.85 -21.04 -3.59
CA HIS A 65 14.17 -22.17 -4.21
C HIS A 65 13.44 -21.71 -5.49
N LEU A 66 12.71 -20.60 -5.46
CA LEU A 66 12.06 -20.05 -6.65
C LEU A 66 13.05 -19.75 -7.78
N GLU A 67 14.18 -19.12 -7.46
CA GLU A 67 15.26 -18.86 -8.43
C GLU A 67 15.84 -20.16 -9.02
N LYS A 68 16.03 -21.19 -8.20
CA LYS A 68 16.49 -22.52 -8.64
C LYS A 68 15.51 -23.18 -9.62
N ASN A 69 14.22 -22.91 -9.46
CA ASN A 69 13.17 -23.40 -10.37
C ASN A 69 13.00 -22.50 -11.61
N GLY A 70 13.89 -21.53 -11.83
CA GLY A 70 13.85 -20.62 -12.98
C GLY A 70 12.69 -19.61 -12.92
N ILE A 71 12.12 -19.39 -11.73
CA ILE A 71 11.05 -18.42 -11.50
C ILE A 71 11.69 -17.10 -11.09
N VAL A 72 11.35 -16.04 -11.82
CA VAL A 72 11.88 -14.70 -11.55
C VAL A 72 11.00 -14.03 -10.49
N VAL A 73 11.62 -13.65 -9.38
CA VAL A 73 11.00 -12.83 -8.33
C VAL A 73 11.23 -11.36 -8.67
N VAL A 74 10.19 -10.63 -9.03
CA VAL A 74 10.26 -9.21 -9.39
C VAL A 74 10.26 -8.35 -8.14
N ARG A 75 9.37 -8.66 -7.20
CA ARG A 75 9.23 -7.96 -5.93
C ARG A 75 8.92 -8.98 -4.85
N ALA A 76 9.53 -8.81 -3.69
CA ALA A 76 9.22 -9.59 -2.50
C ALA A 76 9.35 -8.67 -1.30
N GLY A 77 8.22 -8.38 -0.66
CA GLY A 77 8.17 -7.49 0.50
C GLY A 77 7.01 -7.85 1.41
N GLU A 78 6.99 -7.26 2.60
CA GLU A 78 5.76 -7.26 3.39
C GLU A 78 4.64 -6.72 2.53
N ASP A 79 3.57 -7.50 2.43
CA ASP A 79 2.26 -6.99 2.07
C ASP A 79 1.90 -6.12 3.27
N ARG A 80 2.49 -4.92 3.34
CA ARG A 80 1.92 -3.82 4.09
C ARG A 80 0.50 -3.81 3.57
N PHE A 81 -0.48 -4.17 4.40
CA PHE A 81 -1.85 -3.92 4.02
C PHE A 81 -1.90 -2.43 3.82
N ILE A 82 -1.88 -2.02 2.56
CA ILE A 82 -1.77 -0.62 2.29
C ILE A 82 -3.19 -0.09 2.47
N GLU A 83 -3.48 0.30 3.71
CA GLU A 83 -4.75 0.87 4.09
C GLU A 83 -4.76 2.30 3.55
N GLU A 84 -5.90 2.68 3.00
CA GLU A 84 -6.09 3.98 2.37
C GLU A 84 -7.25 4.70 3.06
N VAL A 85 -7.06 5.98 3.31
CA VAL A 85 -8.07 6.85 3.90
C VAL A 85 -8.14 8.14 3.12
N SER A 86 -9.36 8.61 2.89
CA SER A 86 -9.61 9.89 2.22
C SER A 86 -10.10 10.91 3.23
N VAL A 87 -9.44 12.07 3.26
CA VAL A 87 -9.74 13.17 4.19
C VAL A 87 -10.04 14.43 3.39
N LEU A 88 -10.99 15.24 3.87
CA LEU A 88 -11.29 16.56 3.32
C LEU A 88 -10.88 17.64 4.32
N LEU A 89 -10.05 18.57 3.86
CA LEU A 89 -9.60 19.75 4.60
C LEU A 89 -10.34 20.98 4.07
N ILE A 90 -10.94 21.78 4.95
CA ILE A 90 -11.64 23.02 4.58
C ILE A 90 -11.05 24.19 5.38
N GLY A 91 -10.69 25.27 4.69
CA GLY A 91 -10.10 26.47 5.29
C GLY A 91 -9.11 27.15 4.35
N HIS A 92 -8.20 27.98 4.87
CA HIS A 92 -7.14 28.60 4.06
C HIS A 92 -5.95 27.66 3.80
N VAL A 93 -6.23 26.44 3.31
CA VAL A 93 -5.27 25.34 3.14
C VAL A 93 -3.99 25.76 2.41
N VAL A 94 -4.10 26.62 1.38
CA VAL A 94 -2.95 27.13 0.61
C VAL A 94 -2.09 28.09 1.44
N HIS A 95 -2.71 29.02 2.17
CA HIS A 95 -1.99 30.02 2.98
C HIS A 95 -1.34 29.41 4.22
N THR A 96 -1.88 28.29 4.69
CA THR A 96 -1.39 27.58 5.88
C THR A 96 -0.27 26.58 5.59
N ASP A 97 0.36 26.67 4.42
CA ASP A 97 1.42 25.78 3.95
C ASP A 97 0.99 24.30 3.86
N LEU A 98 0.46 23.94 2.71
CA LEU A 98 0.08 22.57 2.38
C LEU A 98 1.28 21.62 2.33
N GLY A 99 2.47 22.14 1.99
CA GLY A 99 3.71 21.36 1.97
C GLY A 99 4.08 20.87 3.37
N ASP A 100 3.98 21.72 4.39
CA ASP A 100 4.16 21.31 5.78
C ASP A 100 3.15 20.22 6.20
N THR A 101 1.89 20.34 5.78
CA THR A 101 0.87 19.32 6.09
C THR A 101 1.21 17.96 5.49
N ILE A 102 1.66 17.92 4.23
CA ILE A 102 2.09 16.69 3.55
C ILE A 102 3.34 16.13 4.24
N ASN A 103 4.34 16.97 4.48
CA ASN A 103 5.60 16.55 5.09
C ASN A 103 5.41 15.93 6.47
N ARG A 104 4.45 16.41 7.28
CA ARG A 104 4.16 15.83 8.60
C ARG A 104 3.60 14.42 8.53
N ILE A 105 2.94 14.05 7.43
CA ILE A 105 2.47 12.69 7.18
C ILE A 105 3.63 11.86 6.62
N ASP A 106 4.30 12.33 5.57
CA ASP A 106 5.36 11.57 4.90
C ASP A 106 6.58 11.31 5.81
N SER A 107 6.90 12.24 6.73
CA SER A 107 8.02 12.10 7.68
C SER A 107 7.81 10.98 8.71
N THR A 108 6.61 10.43 8.81
CA THR A 108 6.33 9.28 9.70
C THR A 108 7.02 8.01 9.22
N GLY A 109 7.33 7.90 7.91
CA GLY A 109 7.95 6.73 7.29
C GLY A 109 7.01 5.51 7.16
N PHE A 110 5.78 5.61 7.67
CA PHE A 110 4.76 4.57 7.60
C PHE A 110 3.48 5.02 6.88
N ALA A 111 3.33 6.30 6.58
CA ALA A 111 2.22 6.84 5.80
C ALA A 111 2.74 7.84 4.75
N GLU A 112 2.07 7.87 3.61
CA GLU A 112 2.37 8.74 2.47
C GLU A 112 1.09 9.37 1.93
N VAL A 113 1.17 10.62 1.48
CA VAL A 113 0.08 11.25 0.72
C VAL A 113 0.17 10.78 -0.73
N GLU A 114 -0.81 10.01 -1.18
CA GLU A 114 -0.82 9.45 -2.54
C GLU A 114 -1.49 10.39 -3.55
N ASP A 115 -2.53 11.10 -3.14
CA ASP A 115 -3.33 11.96 -4.02
C ASP A 115 -3.80 13.21 -3.29
N LEU A 116 -3.88 14.31 -4.02
CA LEU A 116 -4.24 15.62 -3.52
C LEU A 116 -5.01 16.40 -4.60
N SER A 117 -6.22 16.80 -4.27
CA SER A 117 -7.08 17.63 -5.12
C SER A 117 -7.49 18.88 -4.38
N LEU A 118 -7.08 20.04 -4.89
CA LEU A 118 -7.36 21.34 -4.29
C LEU A 118 -8.41 22.11 -5.12
N ARG A 119 -9.37 22.71 -4.44
CA ARG A 119 -10.27 23.72 -5.01
C ARG A 119 -10.10 25.03 -4.26
N MET A 120 -9.84 26.09 -5.02
CA MET A 120 -9.71 27.46 -4.52
C MET A 120 -10.66 28.35 -5.32
N PRO A 121 -11.82 28.74 -4.75
CA PRO A 121 -12.82 29.55 -5.46
C PRO A 121 -12.40 31.02 -5.58
N GLY A 122 -11.58 31.52 -4.65
CA GLY A 122 -11.01 32.87 -4.65
C GLY A 122 -9.83 32.96 -3.67
N ILE A 123 -9.06 34.05 -3.74
CA ILE A 123 -7.86 34.25 -2.90
C ILE A 123 -8.25 34.36 -1.42
N ASP A 124 -9.28 35.15 -1.11
CA ASP A 124 -9.75 35.39 0.27
C ASP A 124 -10.87 34.43 0.70
N GLU A 125 -11.24 33.48 -0.16
CA GLU A 125 -12.29 32.49 0.13
C GLU A 125 -11.68 31.20 0.70
N PRO A 126 -12.42 30.48 1.56
CA PRO A 126 -11.95 29.21 2.08
C PRO A 126 -11.75 28.20 0.93
N SER A 127 -10.55 27.64 0.88
CA SER A 127 -10.19 26.55 -0.03
C SER A 127 -10.62 25.20 0.55
N SER A 128 -10.71 24.19 -0.32
CA SER A 128 -10.94 22.80 0.07
C SER A 128 -9.89 21.91 -0.55
N ALA A 129 -9.27 21.06 0.25
CA ALA A 129 -8.32 20.06 -0.22
C ALA A 129 -8.81 18.66 0.13
N TYR A 130 -9.02 17.84 -0.89
CA TYR A 130 -9.21 16.41 -0.74
C TYR A 130 -7.84 15.74 -0.77
N MET A 131 -7.58 14.84 0.16
CA MET A 131 -6.31 14.14 0.27
C MET A 131 -6.54 12.65 0.50
N ARG A 132 -5.83 11.81 -0.26
CA ARG A 132 -5.80 10.36 -0.04
C ARG A 132 -4.47 10.00 0.60
N ILE A 133 -4.54 9.43 1.80
CA ILE A 133 -3.38 8.96 2.57
C ILE A 133 -3.35 7.44 2.51
N ARG A 134 -2.13 6.94 2.38
CA ARG A 134 -1.81 5.55 2.23
C ARG A 134 -0.84 5.15 3.33
N ALA A 135 -1.13 4.11 4.12
CA ALA A 135 -0.29 3.72 5.24
C ALA A 135 -0.06 2.21 5.34
N THR A 136 0.94 1.80 6.13
CA THR A 136 1.34 0.39 6.25
C THR A 136 0.33 -0.52 6.95
N GLY A 137 -0.64 0.06 7.64
CA GLY A 137 -1.67 -0.63 8.41
C GLY A 137 -2.69 0.33 9.02
N LYS A 138 -3.67 -0.23 9.74
CA LYS A 138 -4.80 0.55 10.30
C LYS A 138 -4.40 1.42 11.48
N GLU A 139 -3.48 0.96 12.32
CA GLU A 139 -2.99 1.75 13.45
C GLU A 139 -2.23 2.99 12.96
N GLU A 140 -1.50 2.84 11.86
CA GLU A 140 -0.76 3.90 11.18
C GLU A 140 -1.69 4.90 10.48
N ILE A 141 -2.82 4.44 9.94
CA ILE A 141 -3.91 5.34 9.50
C ILE A 141 -4.44 6.16 10.67
N GLY A 142 -4.79 5.51 11.79
CA GLY A 142 -5.28 6.22 12.99
C GLY A 142 -4.28 7.25 13.53
N THR A 143 -2.98 6.92 13.46
CA THR A 143 -1.90 7.84 13.83
C THR A 143 -1.81 9.02 12.85
N SER A 144 -1.89 8.77 11.55
CA SER A 144 -1.89 9.80 10.50
C SER A 144 -3.08 10.75 10.62
N LEU A 145 -4.28 10.23 10.88
CA LEU A 145 -5.48 11.03 11.15
C LEU A 145 -5.29 11.90 12.40
N SER A 146 -4.69 11.35 13.46
CA SER A 146 -4.37 12.10 14.68
C SER A 146 -3.38 13.24 14.43
N ILE A 147 -2.40 13.04 13.55
CA ILE A 147 -1.48 14.10 13.10
C ILE A 147 -2.26 15.17 12.35
N LEU A 148 -3.14 14.79 11.40
CA LEU A 148 -3.95 15.75 10.67
C LEU A 148 -4.89 16.55 11.55
N ARG A 149 -5.52 15.95 12.57
CA ARG A 149 -6.34 16.69 13.54
C ARG A 149 -5.54 17.77 14.25
N LYS A 150 -4.31 17.47 14.66
CA LYS A 150 -3.41 18.44 15.30
C LYS A 150 -3.04 19.56 14.33
N VAL A 151 -2.65 19.21 13.11
CA VAL A 151 -2.33 20.18 12.05
C VAL A 151 -3.54 21.07 11.76
N GLY A 152 -4.73 20.50 11.67
CA GLY A 152 -5.98 21.22 11.47
C GLY A 152 -6.26 22.20 12.60
N ALA A 153 -6.11 21.78 13.85
CA ALA A 153 -6.26 22.67 15.01
C ALA A 153 -5.20 23.79 15.04
N GLU A 154 -3.95 23.50 14.67
CA GLU A 154 -2.87 24.49 14.61
C GLU A 154 -3.09 25.54 13.49
N LYS A 155 -3.66 25.10 12.36
CA LYS A 155 -3.81 25.91 11.14
C LYS A 155 -5.22 26.45 10.94
N ASP A 156 -6.12 26.25 11.90
CA ASP A 156 -7.55 26.59 11.81
C ASP A 156 -8.22 26.00 10.55
N LEU A 157 -7.94 24.71 10.29
CA LEU A 157 -8.54 23.93 9.21
C LEU A 157 -9.53 22.93 9.78
N LEU A 158 -10.70 22.85 9.17
CA LEU A 158 -11.67 21.81 9.44
C LEU A 158 -11.24 20.51 8.74
N VAL A 159 -10.98 19.48 9.53
CA VAL A 159 -10.61 18.14 9.05
C VAL A 159 -11.84 17.25 9.09
N ILE A 160 -12.30 16.78 7.93
CA ILE A 160 -13.42 15.84 7.80
C ILE A 160 -12.85 14.48 7.43
N GLU A 161 -13.03 13.55 8.35
CA GLU A 161 -12.57 12.17 8.25
C GLU A 161 -13.72 11.27 7.79
N PRO A 162 -13.41 10.14 7.13
CA PRO A 162 -14.44 9.21 6.72
C PRO A 162 -15.06 8.55 7.96
N ILE A 163 -16.37 8.31 7.91
CA ILE A 163 -17.06 7.54 8.93
C ILE A 163 -16.52 6.13 8.80
N GLU A 164 -15.74 5.66 9.79
CA GLU A 164 -15.39 4.26 9.88
C GLU A 164 -16.71 3.49 9.91
N ALA A 165 -16.97 2.68 8.88
CA ALA A 165 -18.05 1.71 8.93
C ALA A 165 -17.67 0.72 10.03
N GLU A 166 -18.10 1.01 11.27
CA GLU A 166 -18.11 0.05 12.36
C GLU A 166 -18.71 -1.23 11.79
N LYS A 167 -17.89 -2.29 11.72
CA LYS A 167 -18.39 -3.62 11.44
C LYS A 167 -19.30 -3.98 12.62
N ILE A 168 -20.60 -3.80 12.43
CA ILE A 168 -21.66 -4.45 13.22
C ILE A 168 -21.58 -5.95 12.98
#